data_AF-A0A3M3AFX2-F1
#
_entry.id   AF-A0A3M3AFX2-F1
#
_cell.length_a   1.000
_cell.length_b   1.000
_cell.length_c   1.000
_cell.angle_alpha   90.00
_cell.angle_beta   90.00
_cell.angle_gamma   90.00
#
_symmetry.space_group_name_H-M   'P 1'
#
loop_
_entity.id
_entity.type
_entity.pdbx_description
1 polymer ?
#
loop_
_entity_poly.entity_id
_entity_poly.type
_entity_poly.pdbx_seq_one_letter_code
_entity_poly.pdbx_strand_id
1 'polypeptide(L)'
;MNRAKEFGLAIAYETRISGGQQMLSPGANLYRTPYNGRSAEYVSGEDPFLGAVMAPAIVNAIQAQGIQASGKHYLANEQEANRQAVDV
;
A
#
# COMPACT_ATOMS: atom_id res chain seq x y z
N MET A 1 -13.50 -0.81 6.00
CA MET A 1 -12.65 -1.91 6.52
C MET A 1 -12.83 -3.23 5.80
N ASN A 2 -14.05 -3.76 5.62
CA ASN A 2 -14.25 -5.07 4.99
C ASN A 2 -13.64 -5.16 3.58
N ARG A 3 -13.81 -4.12 2.76
CA ARG A 3 -13.21 -4.06 1.41
C ARG A 3 -11.68 -4.10 1.41
N ALA A 4 -11.04 -3.45 2.37
CA ALA A 4 -9.58 -3.49 2.53
C ALA A 4 -9.09 -4.90 2.87
N LYS A 5 -9.81 -5.61 3.75
CA LYS A 5 -9.51 -7.02 4.06
C LYS A 5 -9.73 -7.94 2.86
N GLU A 6 -10.87 -7.79 2.18
CA GLU A 6 -11.18 -8.56 0.96
C GLU A 6 -10.11 -8.38 -0.11
N PHE A 7 -9.65 -7.14 -0.33
CA PHE A 7 -8.55 -6.84 -1.24
C PHE A 7 -7.24 -7.52 -0.82
N GLY A 8 -6.85 -7.42 0.45
CA GLY A 8 -5.64 -8.09 0.96
C GLY A 8 -5.70 -9.61 0.83
N LEU A 9 -6.86 -10.22 1.06
CA LEU A 9 -7.07 -11.66 0.85
C LEU A 9 -6.97 -12.04 -0.63
N ALA A 10 -7.58 -11.27 -1.52
CA ALA A 10 -7.56 -11.55 -2.96
C ALA A 10 -6.13 -11.56 -3.52
N ILE A 11 -5.37 -10.49 -3.26
CA ILE A 11 -4.00 -10.37 -3.80
C ILE A 11 -3.04 -11.38 -3.17
N ALA A 12 -3.24 -11.77 -1.90
CA ALA A 12 -2.41 -12.78 -1.24
C ALA A 12 -2.71 -14.18 -1.76
N TYR A 13 -3.98 -14.48 -2.07
CA TYR A 13 -4.36 -15.74 -2.71
C TYR A 13 -3.64 -15.88 -4.05
N GLU A 14 -3.74 -14.87 -4.91
CA GLU A 14 -3.04 -14.85 -6.21
C GLU A 14 -1.52 -14.98 -6.04
N THR A 15 -0.93 -14.19 -5.13
CA THR A 15 0.52 -14.26 -4.85
C THR A 15 0.94 -15.67 -4.46
N ARG A 16 0.19 -16.32 -3.57
CA ARG A 16 0.49 -17.67 -3.08
C ARG A 16 0.38 -18.72 -4.17
N ILE A 17 -0.68 -18.71 -4.98
CA ILE A 17 -0.86 -19.71 -6.04
C ILE A 17 0.15 -19.52 -7.18
N SER A 18 0.66 -18.30 -7.38
CA SER A 18 1.76 -18.02 -8.30
C SER A 18 3.14 -18.43 -7.75
N GLY A 19 3.22 -18.95 -6.53
CA GLY A 19 4.49 -19.33 -5.88
C GLY A 19 5.26 -18.16 -5.27
N GLY A 20 4.66 -16.96 -5.22
CA GLY A 20 5.22 -15.79 -4.57
C GLY A 20 5.18 -15.93 -3.04
N GLN A 21 6.14 -15.29 -2.37
CA GLN A 21 6.29 -15.31 -0.91
C GLN A 21 6.03 -13.95 -0.27
N GLN A 22 6.05 -12.87 -1.08
CA GLN A 22 5.90 -11.51 -0.64
C GLN A 22 5.01 -10.73 -1.60
N MET A 23 4.16 -9.88 -1.04
CA MET A 23 3.40 -8.89 -1.77
C MET A 23 3.90 -7.49 -1.42
N LEU A 24 4.29 -6.70 -2.43
CA LEU A 24 4.76 -5.32 -2.26
C LEU A 24 3.57 -4.35 -2.09
N SER A 25 2.81 -4.55 -1.02
CA SER A 25 1.55 -3.87 -0.69
C SER A 25 1.39 -3.76 0.84
N PRO A 26 0.68 -2.75 1.35
CA PRO A 26 0.02 -1.64 0.63
C PRO A 26 0.92 -0.41 0.42
N GLY A 27 0.55 0.40 -0.57
CA GLY A 27 1.01 1.78 -0.69
C GLY A 27 0.28 2.67 0.32
N ALA A 28 1.01 3.40 1.17
CA ALA A 28 0.46 4.21 2.27
C ALA A 28 1.04 5.64 2.34
N ASN A 29 1.58 6.16 1.24
CA ASN A 29 1.93 7.57 1.10
C ASN A 29 0.68 8.45 1.00
N LEU A 30 0.80 9.74 1.32
CA LEU A 30 -0.35 10.65 1.31
C LEU A 30 -0.62 11.26 -0.07
N TYR A 31 -1.84 11.69 -0.31
CA TYR A 31 -2.16 12.56 -1.44
C TYR A 31 -1.80 14.00 -1.08
N ARG A 32 -0.49 14.31 -1.03
CA ARG A 32 -0.02 15.68 -0.79
C ARG A 32 -0.47 16.64 -1.88
N THR A 33 -0.57 16.15 -3.11
CA THR A 33 -0.92 16.91 -4.31
C THR A 33 -1.69 16.02 -5.30
N PRO A 34 -2.67 16.55 -6.05
CA PRO A 34 -3.38 15.78 -7.07
C PRO A 34 -2.49 15.38 -8.26
N TYR A 35 -1.30 15.98 -8.39
CA TYR A 35 -0.40 15.74 -9.53
C TYR A 35 0.56 14.56 -9.35
N ASN A 36 0.53 13.89 -8.20
CA ASN A 36 1.44 12.76 -7.99
C ASN A 36 1.04 11.55 -8.85
N GLY A 37 1.97 11.05 -9.66
CA GLY A 37 1.74 9.96 -10.61
C GLY A 37 1.40 8.61 -9.97
N ARG A 38 1.64 8.44 -8.66
CA ARG A 38 1.38 7.21 -7.91
C ARG A 38 0.20 7.28 -6.96
N SER A 39 -0.56 8.39 -6.92
CA SER A 39 -1.72 8.51 -6.04
C SER A 39 -2.69 7.33 -6.19
N ALA A 40 -2.90 6.82 -7.42
CA ALA A 40 -3.82 5.70 -7.66
C ALA A 40 -3.54 4.41 -6.85
N GLU A 41 -2.30 4.18 -6.38
CA GLU A 41 -1.97 2.99 -5.57
C GLU A 41 -1.93 3.23 -4.05
N TYR A 42 -2.05 4.48 -3.58
CA TYR A 42 -2.00 4.75 -2.14
C TYR A 42 -3.37 4.70 -1.50
N VAL A 43 -3.48 3.90 -0.44
CA VAL A 43 -4.74 3.64 0.25
C VAL A 43 -5.11 4.78 1.21
N SER A 44 -4.13 5.59 1.60
CA SER A 44 -4.26 6.67 2.57
C SER A 44 -5.17 7.80 2.12
N GLY A 45 -5.28 8.06 0.82
CA GLY A 45 -5.80 9.34 0.34
C GLY A 45 -4.99 10.51 0.92
N GLU A 46 -5.65 11.64 1.17
CA GLU A 46 -5.04 12.82 1.82
C GLU A 46 -5.09 12.78 3.36
N ASP A 47 -5.87 11.86 3.95
CA ASP A 47 -6.09 11.78 5.40
C ASP A 47 -5.20 10.69 6.05
N PRO A 48 -4.31 11.04 7.00
CA PRO A 48 -3.47 10.06 7.67
C PRO A 48 -4.25 9.04 8.49
N PHE A 49 -5.43 9.40 9.03
CA PHE A 49 -6.24 8.47 9.80
C PHE A 49 -6.82 7.35 8.91
N LEU A 50 -7.31 7.70 7.71
CA LEU A 50 -7.74 6.73 6.71
C LEU A 50 -6.63 5.72 6.39
N GLY A 51 -5.40 6.20 6.13
CA GLY A 51 -4.23 5.34 5.90
C GLY A 51 -3.91 4.43 7.08
N ALA A 52 -3.89 4.98 8.30
CA ALA A 52 -3.62 4.24 9.54
C ALA A 52 -4.63 3.13 9.82
N VAL A 53 -5.84 3.26 9.27
CA VAL A 53 -6.93 2.28 9.43
C VAL A 53 -6.90 1.26 8.28
N MET A 54 -6.76 1.69 7.03
CA MET A 54 -6.83 0.77 5.89
C MET A 54 -5.55 -0.07 5.70
N ALA A 55 -4.37 0.51 5.88
CA ALA A 55 -3.12 -0.21 5.62
C ALA A 55 -2.93 -1.44 6.52
N PRO A 56 -3.15 -1.38 7.86
CA PRO A 56 -3.07 -2.58 8.70
C PRO A 56 -4.12 -3.63 8.36
N ALA A 57 -5.32 -3.24 7.91
CA ALA A 57 -6.34 -4.19 7.50
C ALA A 57 -5.91 -5.00 6.27
N ILE A 58 -5.23 -4.37 5.31
CA ILE A 58 -4.66 -5.03 4.13
C ILE A 58 -3.48 -5.92 4.54
N VAL A 59 -2.54 -5.40 5.32
CA VAL A 59 -1.35 -6.15 5.80
C VAL A 59 -1.76 -7.43 6.53
N ASN A 60 -2.68 -7.33 7.49
CA ASN A 60 -3.13 -8.49 8.26
C ASN A 60 -3.85 -9.52 7.38
N ALA A 61 -4.63 -9.08 6.40
CA ALA A 61 -5.30 -9.96 5.45
C ALA A 61 -4.30 -10.71 4.54
N ILE A 62 -3.25 -10.03 4.06
CA ILE A 62 -2.19 -10.67 3.27
C ILE A 62 -1.47 -11.73 4.11
N GLN A 63 -1.05 -11.36 5.32
CA GLN A 63 -0.29 -12.24 6.21
C GLN A 63 -1.09 -13.44 6.70
N ALA A 64 -2.43 -13.33 6.80
CA ALA A 64 -3.30 -14.44 7.14
C ALA A 64 -3.23 -15.62 6.14
N GLN A 65 -2.74 -15.39 4.91
CA GLN A 65 -2.55 -16.45 3.92
C GLN A 65 -1.12 -17.00 3.85
N GLY A 66 -0.23 -16.56 4.75
CA GLY A 66 1.17 -16.96 4.77
C GLY A 66 2.05 -16.20 3.77
N ILE A 67 1.58 -15.06 3.25
CA ILE A 67 2.34 -14.16 2.38
C ILE A 67 2.87 -12.98 3.18
N GLN A 68 4.13 -12.61 3.00
CA GLN A 68 4.70 -11.43 3.63
C GLN A 68 4.15 -10.16 2.96
N ALA A 69 3.59 -9.23 3.75
CA ALA A 69 3.24 -7.91 3.26
C ALA A 69 4.44 -6.96 3.35
N SER A 70 4.47 -5.91 2.51
CA SER A 70 5.50 -4.89 2.51
C SER A 70 4.86 -3.52 2.36
N GLY A 71 4.60 -2.87 3.50
CA GLY A 71 4.10 -1.49 3.52
C GLY A 71 5.11 -0.55 2.88
N LYS A 72 4.65 0.29 1.96
CA LYS A 72 5.52 1.18 1.17
C LYS A 72 4.85 2.53 0.88
N HIS A 73 5.57 3.57 0.54
CA HIS A 73 7.00 3.77 0.77
C HIS A 73 7.10 4.50 2.09
N TYR A 74 7.93 3.99 2.98
CA TYR A 74 8.25 4.71 4.20
C TYR A 74 9.48 5.58 3.93
N LEU A 75 9.38 6.91 3.90
CA LEU A 75 8.19 7.78 3.97
C LEU A 75 8.33 8.93 2.96
N ALA A 76 7.33 9.83 2.92
CA ALA A 76 7.38 11.09 2.17
C ALA A 76 7.61 10.96 0.63
N ASN A 77 7.11 9.89 0.00
CA ASN A 77 7.23 9.67 -1.43
C ASN A 77 5.95 10.11 -2.18
N GLU A 78 5.59 11.39 -2.08
CA GLU A 78 4.37 11.96 -2.69
C GLU A 78 4.64 12.75 -3.98
N GLN A 79 5.84 12.64 -4.56
CA GLN A 79 6.19 13.27 -5.85
C GLN A 79 7.09 12.35 -6.68
N GLU A 80 6.59 11.91 -7.83
CA GLU A 80 7.38 11.08 -8.75
C GLU A 80 8.45 11.86 -9.51
N ALA A 81 8.20 13.15 -9.80
CA ALA A 81 9.17 14.00 -10.47
C ALA A 81 10.45 14.14 -9.61
N ASN A 82 11.59 13.73 -10.16
CA ASN A 82 12.89 13.75 -9.49
C ASN A 82 12.95 12.95 -8.17
N ARG A 83 12.13 11.90 -8.00
CA ARG A 83 12.02 11.12 -6.75
C ARG A 83 13.32 10.51 -6.19
N GLN A 84 14.41 10.49 -6.97
CA GLN A 84 15.72 9.99 -6.54
C GLN A 84 16.62 11.05 -5.92
N ALA A 85 16.29 12.34 -6.07
CA ALA A 85 17.13 13.45 -5.62
C ALA A 85 16.35 14.63 -5.03
N VAL A 86 15.02 14.61 -5.09
CA VAL A 86 14.17 15.61 -4.44
C VAL A 86 14.28 15.49 -2.91
N ASP A 87 14.40 16.63 -2.25
CA ASP A 87 14.25 16.76 -0.79
C ASP A 87 12.81 17.21 -0.51
N VAL A 88 12.11 16.48 0.35
CA VAL A 88 10.65 16.49 0.49
C VAL A 88 10.18 16.85 1.88
#